data_AF-L8PL57-F1
#
_entry.id   AF-L8PL57-F1
#
_cell.length_a   1.000
_cell.length_b   1.000
_cell.length_c   1.000
_cell.angle_alpha   90.00
_cell.angle_beta   90.00
_cell.angle_gamma   90.00
#
_symmetry.space_group_name_H-M   'P 1'
#
loop_
_entity.id
_entity.type
_entity.pdbx_description
1 polymer ?
#
loop_
_entity_poly.entity_id
_entity_poly.type
_entity_poly.pdbx_seq_one_letter_code
_entity_poly.pdbx_strand_id
1 'polypeptide(L)'
;MVSLPAGQVGGLARARALPSEAYLSDVAGAEFIDWFARCSAAAQCRVTRAPLTELRRWRFDADTGNLAHESGAFFAVEGLRVRTSYGPVPEWSQPIINQPEIGILGMLVKEVDGVPHCLVQAKIEPGNHNRIQLSPTVQATRSNYTRIHQGRSTRYLEFFTKAGAGRTLVDVLQSEQGAWFLRKRNRNMVVQVAEDVPAAKGYHWLPLTELRRLLRIDGLVNMDTRTVLACLPADTFPASRPVPVGDVGAALVLSSTGQGTSLNDMGAVLRWFTEAKSRHQLTAHRTPLRDLPGWRGTPEQITHEDGRHFSIIGVTAQVGDREVAEWDQPLLFPQGRGVVAFVIKVIEGVAHLLVHARFQPGLLDGMEMGPTVQCVPENYPQGPPRFLDYVLTASPERLLYSAVLAEEGGRFYHSQNSYLLVEADDDFPVAVPDDYCWVTAHQLTRLLRHGYYVNVEARSLLACLQSW
;
A
#
# COMPACT_ATOMS: atom_id res chain seq x y z
N MET A 1 0.05 -30.95 25.72
CA MET A 1 1.43 -30.42 25.82
C MET A 1 2.21 -31.05 24.67
N VAL A 2 2.21 -30.42 23.51
CA VAL A 2 2.87 -30.93 22.30
C VAL A 2 3.65 -29.74 21.73
N SER A 3 4.98 -29.82 21.78
CA SER A 3 5.89 -28.80 21.27
C SER A 3 5.98 -28.89 19.76
N LEU A 4 5.79 -27.77 19.08
CA LEU A 4 6.14 -27.63 17.66
C LEU A 4 7.65 -27.38 17.54
N PRO A 5 8.36 -27.99 16.57
CA PRO A 5 9.79 -27.80 16.39
C PRO A 5 10.10 -26.42 15.81
N ALA A 6 11.11 -25.76 16.38
CA ALA A 6 11.70 -24.54 15.85
C ALA A 6 12.51 -24.85 14.58
N GLY A 7 11.97 -24.50 13.42
CA GLY A 7 12.73 -24.38 12.17
C GLY A 7 13.38 -23.01 12.08
N GLN A 8 14.70 -22.99 11.85
CA GLN A 8 15.52 -21.79 11.71
C GLN A 8 15.07 -20.93 10.52
N VAL A 9 14.38 -19.83 10.81
CA VAL A 9 14.30 -18.66 9.93
C VAL A 9 15.32 -17.65 10.45
N GLY A 10 16.53 -17.70 9.91
CA GLY A 10 17.58 -16.73 10.22
C GLY A 10 17.19 -15.35 9.72
N GLY A 11 17.10 -14.37 10.62
CA GLY A 11 17.24 -12.96 10.29
C GLY A 11 16.00 -12.21 9.77
N LEU A 12 14.77 -12.58 10.13
CA LEU A 12 13.61 -11.71 9.92
C LEU A 12 13.24 -11.01 11.24
N ALA A 13 13.48 -9.69 11.27
CA ALA A 13 13.37 -8.83 12.44
C ALA A 13 12.01 -8.99 13.17
N ARG A 14 12.10 -9.14 14.50
CA ARG A 14 10.97 -9.02 15.45
C ARG A 14 10.27 -7.67 15.23
N ALA A 15 8.95 -7.62 15.42
CA ALA A 15 8.17 -6.39 15.42
C ALA A 15 8.88 -5.31 16.25
N ARG A 16 9.38 -4.26 15.59
CA ARG A 16 10.08 -3.17 16.26
C ARG A 16 9.05 -2.24 16.93
N ALA A 17 9.43 -1.74 18.11
CA ALA A 17 8.81 -0.56 18.71
C ALA A 17 8.88 0.64 17.74
N LEU A 18 8.20 1.74 18.07
CA LEU A 18 8.42 3.01 17.37
C LEU A 18 9.92 3.29 17.24
N PRO A 19 10.37 3.86 16.11
CA PRO A 19 11.79 4.16 15.90
C PRO A 19 12.31 5.02 17.06
N SER A 20 13.51 4.70 17.57
CA SER A 20 14.13 5.53 18.59
C SER A 20 14.47 6.91 18.02
N GLU A 21 14.53 7.93 18.88
CA GLU A 21 14.93 9.29 18.46
C GLU A 21 16.31 9.30 17.78
N ALA A 22 17.25 8.48 18.29
CA ALA A 22 18.58 8.30 17.69
C ALA A 22 18.55 7.66 16.27
N TYR A 23 17.49 6.93 15.92
CA TYR A 23 17.33 6.39 14.57
C TYR A 23 16.68 7.40 13.61
N LEU A 24 15.90 8.35 14.13
CA LEU A 24 15.27 9.40 13.35
C LEU A 24 16.21 10.59 13.09
N SER A 25 17.19 10.85 13.98
CA SER A 25 18.15 11.96 13.85
C SER A 25 19.01 11.91 12.58
N ASP A 26 19.18 10.73 12.00
CA ASP A 26 19.96 10.55 10.76
C ASP A 26 19.14 10.90 9.50
N VAL A 27 17.81 10.96 9.61
CA VAL A 27 16.89 11.03 8.47
C VAL A 27 15.93 12.21 8.49
N ALA A 28 15.74 12.87 9.63
CA ALA A 28 14.82 14.00 9.80
C ALA A 28 15.37 15.05 10.77
N GLY A 29 14.88 16.30 10.63
CA GLY A 29 15.26 17.41 11.50
C GLY A 29 14.71 17.29 12.93
N ALA A 30 15.36 17.96 13.88
CA ALA A 30 14.99 17.94 15.30
C ALA A 30 13.53 18.37 15.55
N GLU A 31 13.02 19.33 14.78
CA GLU A 31 11.63 19.80 14.90
C GLU A 31 10.62 18.68 14.64
N PHE A 32 10.85 17.87 13.59
CA PHE A 32 10.01 16.72 13.29
C PHE A 32 10.08 15.66 14.39
N ILE A 33 11.30 15.35 14.87
CA ILE A 33 11.52 14.33 15.91
C ILE A 33 10.76 14.71 17.18
N ASP A 34 10.92 15.94 17.64
CA ASP A 34 10.23 16.49 18.81
C ASP A 34 8.71 16.47 18.62
N TRP A 35 8.22 16.86 17.44
CA TRP A 35 6.80 16.82 17.11
C TRP A 35 6.25 15.39 17.12
N PHE A 36 6.95 14.45 16.51
CA PHE A 36 6.52 13.05 16.41
C PHE A 36 6.56 12.36 17.78
N ALA A 37 7.57 12.65 18.62
CA ALA A 37 7.65 12.20 19.99
C ALA A 37 6.47 12.69 20.83
N ARG A 38 6.11 13.98 20.72
CA ARG A 38 4.91 14.53 21.39
C ARG A 38 3.61 13.87 20.91
N CYS A 39 3.47 13.66 19.61
CA CYS A 39 2.30 12.97 19.04
C CYS A 39 2.21 11.53 19.54
N SER A 40 3.33 10.82 19.58
CA SER A 40 3.43 9.44 20.04
C SER A 40 3.12 9.32 21.54
N ALA A 41 3.64 10.23 22.37
CA ALA A 41 3.36 10.25 23.81
C ALA A 41 1.89 10.56 24.12
N ALA A 42 1.25 11.42 23.31
CA ALA A 42 -0.17 11.72 23.43
C ALA A 42 -1.09 10.66 22.81
N ALA A 43 -0.55 9.71 22.04
CA ALA A 43 -1.33 8.71 21.32
C ALA A 43 -1.94 7.67 22.27
N GLN A 44 -3.16 7.92 22.71
CA GLN A 44 -3.97 6.96 23.46
C GLN A 44 -4.78 6.12 22.48
N CYS A 45 -4.37 4.87 22.26
CA CYS A 45 -5.14 3.92 21.46
C CYS A 45 -5.08 2.54 22.09
N ARG A 46 -6.26 1.95 22.30
CA ARG A 46 -6.43 0.57 22.75
C ARG A 46 -7.31 -0.15 21.73
N VAL A 47 -6.82 -1.28 21.24
CA VAL A 47 -7.55 -2.14 20.31
C VAL A 47 -7.64 -3.52 20.92
N THR A 48 -8.85 -4.02 21.11
CA THR A 48 -9.11 -5.36 21.66
C THR A 48 -9.91 -6.17 20.65
N ARG A 49 -9.59 -7.46 20.51
CA ARG A 49 -10.43 -8.36 19.71
C ARG A 49 -11.79 -8.52 20.37
N ALA A 50 -12.82 -8.59 19.53
CA ALA A 50 -14.20 -8.83 19.93
C ALA A 50 -14.83 -9.83 18.95
N PRO A 51 -15.78 -10.67 19.40
CA PRO A 51 -16.53 -11.52 18.49
C PRO A 51 -17.23 -10.70 17.39
N LEU A 52 -17.19 -11.18 16.15
CA LEU A 52 -17.88 -10.58 15.00
C LEU A 52 -19.39 -10.41 15.27
N THR A 53 -19.98 -11.35 16.02
CA THR A 53 -21.40 -11.32 16.41
C THR A 53 -21.73 -10.26 17.47
N GLU A 54 -20.73 -9.75 18.18
CA GLU A 54 -20.89 -8.77 19.27
C GLU A 54 -20.51 -7.35 18.86
N LEU A 55 -19.99 -7.15 17.65
CA LEU A 55 -19.65 -5.82 17.14
C LEU A 55 -20.90 -4.92 17.12
N ARG A 56 -20.85 -3.82 17.87
CA ARG A 56 -21.93 -2.83 17.88
C ARG A 56 -22.11 -2.27 16.48
N ARG A 57 -23.37 -2.18 16.06
CA ARG A 57 -23.80 -1.62 14.76
C ARG A 57 -23.32 -2.39 13.51
N TRP A 58 -22.65 -3.53 13.67
CA TRP A 58 -22.32 -4.44 12.57
C TRP A 58 -23.18 -5.69 12.66
N ARG A 59 -23.76 -6.13 11.55
CA ARG A 59 -24.70 -7.26 11.52
C ARG A 59 -24.38 -8.17 10.36
N PHE A 60 -24.55 -9.47 10.60
CA PHE A 60 -24.65 -10.46 9.55
C PHE A 60 -26.05 -10.40 8.94
N ASP A 61 -26.11 -10.28 7.62
CA ASP A 61 -27.36 -10.40 6.88
C ASP A 61 -27.94 -11.82 7.01
N ALA A 62 -29.26 -11.92 7.23
CA ALA A 62 -29.91 -13.19 7.54
C ALA A 62 -29.88 -14.16 6.35
N ASP A 63 -29.94 -13.66 5.12
CA ASP A 63 -29.98 -14.51 3.93
C ASP A 63 -28.56 -14.79 3.43
N THR A 64 -27.80 -13.73 3.16
CA THR A 64 -26.49 -13.80 2.52
C THR A 64 -25.33 -14.06 3.48
N GLY A 65 -25.51 -13.81 4.77
CA GLY A 65 -24.43 -13.84 5.75
C GLY A 65 -23.35 -12.77 5.53
N ASN A 66 -23.59 -11.77 4.68
CA ASN A 66 -22.66 -10.65 4.52
C ASN A 66 -22.57 -9.84 5.81
N LEU A 67 -21.38 -9.41 6.19
CA LEU A 67 -21.17 -8.57 7.38
C LEU A 67 -21.12 -7.11 6.97
N ALA A 68 -22.08 -6.31 7.41
CA ALA A 68 -22.18 -4.89 7.06
C ALA A 68 -22.56 -4.03 8.27
N HIS A 69 -22.26 -2.75 8.19
CA HIS A 69 -22.71 -1.78 9.18
C HIS A 69 -24.20 -1.47 8.98
N GLU A 70 -24.97 -1.36 10.08
CA GLU A 70 -26.43 -1.15 10.06
C GLU A 70 -26.86 0.12 9.32
N SER A 71 -25.97 1.12 9.22
CA SER A 71 -26.25 2.36 8.51
C SER A 71 -26.05 2.27 7.00
N GLY A 72 -25.56 1.13 6.48
CA GLY A 72 -25.15 0.97 5.08
C GLY A 72 -23.88 1.75 4.68
N ALA A 73 -23.21 2.41 5.62
CA ALA A 73 -21.97 3.17 5.39
C ALA A 73 -20.73 2.29 5.62
N PHE A 74 -19.54 2.88 5.44
CA PHE A 74 -18.24 2.23 5.58
C PHE A 74 -17.98 1.18 4.49
N PHE A 75 -18.16 -0.10 4.80
CA PHE A 75 -17.89 -1.22 3.92
C PHE A 75 -18.70 -2.44 4.35
N ALA A 76 -18.77 -3.43 3.46
CA ALA A 76 -19.26 -4.76 3.77
C ALA A 76 -18.15 -5.80 3.54
N VAL A 77 -18.23 -6.91 4.26
CA VAL A 77 -17.51 -8.14 3.93
C VAL A 77 -18.50 -9.07 3.27
N GLU A 78 -18.14 -9.56 2.09
CA GLU A 78 -18.99 -10.38 1.24
C GLU A 78 -18.22 -11.58 0.70
N GLY A 79 -18.90 -12.53 0.06
CA GLY A 79 -18.24 -13.60 -0.67
C GLY A 79 -17.88 -13.19 -2.11
N LEU A 80 -16.77 -13.73 -2.60
CA LEU A 80 -16.36 -13.66 -4.00
C LEU A 80 -16.07 -15.07 -4.52
N ARG A 81 -16.65 -15.43 -5.67
CA ARG A 81 -16.29 -16.64 -6.41
C ARG A 81 -15.53 -16.25 -7.66
N VAL A 82 -14.37 -16.86 -7.85
CA VAL A 82 -13.43 -16.54 -8.92
C VAL A 82 -13.23 -17.77 -9.79
N ARG A 83 -13.28 -17.57 -11.11
CA ARG A 83 -12.78 -18.52 -12.10
C ARG A 83 -11.84 -17.82 -13.04
N THR A 84 -10.73 -18.46 -13.36
CA THR A 84 -9.70 -17.88 -14.21
C THR A 84 -8.92 -18.96 -14.96
N SER A 85 -8.37 -18.59 -16.12
CA SER A 85 -7.33 -19.37 -16.80
C SER A 85 -5.91 -18.93 -16.42
N TYR A 86 -5.77 -18.04 -15.43
CA TYR A 86 -4.50 -17.55 -14.93
C TYR A 86 -4.00 -18.38 -13.74
N GLY A 87 -2.74 -18.81 -13.81
CA GLY A 87 -2.08 -19.51 -12.71
C GLY A 87 -2.60 -20.95 -12.50
N PRO A 88 -2.14 -21.63 -11.43
CA PRO A 88 -2.39 -23.06 -11.23
C PRO A 88 -3.77 -23.38 -10.62
N VAL A 89 -4.46 -22.40 -10.04
CA VAL A 89 -5.76 -22.59 -9.37
C VAL A 89 -6.87 -21.99 -10.25
N PRO A 90 -7.66 -22.82 -10.95
CA PRO A 90 -8.63 -22.31 -11.93
C PRO A 90 -9.91 -21.75 -11.28
N GLU A 91 -10.22 -22.13 -10.05
CA GLU A 91 -11.43 -21.70 -9.34
C GLU A 91 -11.22 -21.71 -7.82
N TRP A 92 -11.71 -20.66 -7.15
CA TRP A 92 -11.77 -20.60 -5.69
C TRP A 92 -12.86 -19.63 -5.22
N SER A 93 -13.11 -19.62 -3.91
CA SER A 93 -13.93 -18.60 -3.24
C SER A 93 -13.15 -17.91 -2.13
N GLN A 94 -13.46 -16.65 -1.84
CA GLN A 94 -12.85 -15.90 -0.74
C GLN A 94 -13.74 -14.76 -0.23
N PRO A 95 -13.64 -14.38 1.06
CA PRO A 95 -14.20 -13.13 1.51
C PRO A 95 -13.55 -11.97 0.76
N ILE A 96 -14.32 -10.91 0.56
CA ILE A 96 -13.86 -9.70 -0.12
C ILE A 96 -14.45 -8.48 0.57
N ILE A 97 -13.64 -7.43 0.75
CA ILE A 97 -14.12 -6.16 1.28
C ILE A 97 -14.76 -5.38 0.13
N ASN A 98 -16.05 -5.08 0.25
CA ASN A 98 -16.79 -4.26 -0.70
C ASN A 98 -17.02 -2.86 -0.10
N GLN A 99 -16.31 -1.87 -0.65
CA GLN A 99 -16.50 -0.46 -0.35
C GLN A 99 -16.57 0.32 -1.67
N PRO A 100 -17.76 0.45 -2.28
CA PRO A 100 -17.91 1.07 -3.60
C PRO A 100 -17.76 2.60 -3.59
N GLU A 101 -17.35 3.18 -2.46
CA GLU A 101 -17.06 4.60 -2.32
C GLU A 101 -15.63 4.95 -2.78
N ILE A 102 -15.49 6.11 -3.41
CA ILE A 102 -14.20 6.73 -3.72
C ILE A 102 -13.83 7.68 -2.57
N GLY A 103 -12.81 7.31 -1.80
CA GLY A 103 -12.20 8.18 -0.81
C GLY A 103 -11.22 9.17 -1.44
N ILE A 104 -10.81 10.17 -0.66
CA ILE A 104 -9.76 11.13 -1.02
C ILE A 104 -8.53 10.82 -0.18
N LEU A 105 -7.39 10.64 -0.87
CA LEU A 105 -6.04 10.60 -0.33
C LEU A 105 -5.32 11.84 -0.84
N GLY A 106 -5.30 12.89 -0.03
CA GLY A 106 -4.89 14.23 -0.43
C GLY A 106 -3.65 14.71 0.31
N MET A 107 -2.63 15.14 -0.41
CA MET A 107 -1.43 15.75 0.15
C MET A 107 -1.32 17.21 -0.25
N LEU A 108 -1.22 18.09 0.74
CA LEU A 108 -0.85 19.49 0.53
C LEU A 108 0.66 19.61 0.41
N VAL A 109 1.09 20.41 -0.55
CA VAL A 109 2.49 20.77 -0.76
C VAL A 109 2.63 22.28 -0.78
N LYS A 110 3.70 22.82 -0.20
CA LYS A 110 4.09 24.23 -0.36
C LYS A 110 5.59 24.33 -0.58
N GLU A 111 6.05 25.38 -1.23
CA GLU A 111 7.49 25.66 -1.32
C GLU A 111 7.88 26.67 -0.25
N VAL A 112 8.95 26.38 0.48
CA VAL A 112 9.56 27.29 1.46
C VAL A 112 11.02 27.42 1.04
N ASP A 113 11.43 28.64 0.67
CA ASP A 113 12.80 28.93 0.18
C ASP A 113 13.27 27.99 -0.95
N GLY A 114 12.35 27.65 -1.87
CA GLY A 114 12.61 26.75 -2.99
C GLY A 114 12.61 25.25 -2.64
N VAL A 115 12.33 24.89 -1.38
CA VAL A 115 12.24 23.49 -0.92
C VAL A 115 10.76 23.08 -0.79
N PRO A 116 10.31 22.04 -1.50
CA PRO A 116 8.96 21.52 -1.35
C PRO A 116 8.79 20.86 0.02
N HIS A 117 7.74 21.24 0.72
CA HIS A 117 7.30 20.66 1.99
C HIS A 117 5.93 20.02 1.81
N CYS A 118 5.70 18.89 2.45
CA CYS A 118 4.44 18.16 2.47
C CYS A 118 3.79 18.26 3.85
N LEU A 119 2.50 18.55 3.92
CA LEU A 119 1.77 18.57 5.19
C LEU A 119 1.35 17.14 5.55
N VAL A 120 2.06 16.50 6.47
CA VAL A 120 1.74 15.14 6.93
C VAL A 120 0.87 15.17 8.18
N GLN A 121 0.12 14.10 8.40
CA GLN A 121 -0.66 13.89 9.62
C GLN A 121 -0.09 12.70 10.40
N ALA A 122 0.13 12.85 11.71
CA ALA A 122 0.36 11.71 12.59
C ALA A 122 -0.99 11.04 12.89
N LYS A 123 -1.24 9.90 12.26
CA LYS A 123 -2.55 9.24 12.24
C LYS A 123 -2.54 7.93 13.01
N ILE A 124 -3.56 7.76 13.85
CA ILE A 124 -3.87 6.52 14.54
C ILE A 124 -4.96 5.77 13.78
N GLU A 125 -4.73 4.49 13.53
CA GLU A 125 -5.69 3.57 12.95
C GLU A 125 -5.66 2.25 13.73
N PRO A 126 -6.81 1.56 13.89
CA PRO A 126 -6.91 0.41 14.80
C PRO A 126 -6.09 -0.80 14.34
N GLY A 127 -5.77 -0.89 13.06
CA GLY A 127 -4.92 -1.94 12.48
C GLY A 127 -3.43 -1.60 12.42
N ASN A 128 -3.00 -0.40 12.83
CA ASN A 128 -1.59 -0.05 12.83
C ASN A 128 -0.81 -0.88 13.86
N HIS A 129 0.20 -1.62 13.42
CA HIS A 129 1.06 -2.41 14.31
C HIS A 129 1.87 -1.54 15.29
N ASN A 130 2.16 -0.28 14.94
CA ASN A 130 2.96 0.67 15.70
C ASN A 130 2.14 1.87 16.23
N ARG A 131 0.81 1.74 16.31
CA ARG A 131 -0.19 2.75 16.76
C ARG A 131 -0.31 3.98 15.85
N ILE A 132 0.78 4.71 15.62
CA ILE A 132 0.79 5.96 14.86
C ILE A 132 1.70 5.85 13.63
N GLN A 133 1.22 6.37 12.51
CA GLN A 133 1.95 6.43 11.24
C GLN A 133 1.75 7.80 10.59
N LEU A 134 2.61 8.16 9.65
CA LEU A 134 2.44 9.36 8.84
C LEU A 134 1.47 9.07 7.70
N SER A 135 0.34 9.76 7.70
CA SER A 135 -0.67 9.74 6.64
C SER A 135 -0.58 11.00 5.78
N PRO A 136 -1.19 11.00 4.57
CA PRO A 136 -1.33 12.23 3.81
C PRO A 136 -2.18 13.24 4.59
N THR A 137 -2.17 14.50 4.15
CA THR A 137 -2.91 15.60 4.79
C THR A 137 -4.39 15.26 5.00
N VAL A 138 -5.01 14.63 4.01
CA VAL A 138 -6.40 14.17 4.08
C VAL A 138 -6.43 12.70 3.68
N GLN A 139 -7.03 11.89 4.55
CA GLN A 139 -7.43 10.51 4.25
C GLN A 139 -8.87 10.36 4.72
N ALA A 140 -9.81 10.49 3.78
CA ALA A 140 -11.24 10.58 4.08
C ALA A 140 -12.09 9.74 3.11
N THR A 141 -13.00 8.94 3.65
CA THR A 141 -14.05 8.26 2.86
C THR A 141 -15.16 9.23 2.49
N ARG A 142 -15.94 8.87 1.46
CA ARG A 142 -17.09 9.67 1.01
C ARG A 142 -18.16 9.80 2.08
N SER A 143 -18.44 8.72 2.80
CA SER A 143 -19.34 8.73 3.95
C SER A 143 -18.95 9.78 5.01
N ASN A 144 -17.64 9.98 5.22
CA ASN A 144 -17.13 10.90 6.24
C ASN A 144 -17.22 12.36 5.78
N TYR A 145 -16.81 12.68 4.54
CA TYR A 145 -16.83 14.08 4.08
C TYR A 145 -18.21 14.58 3.62
N THR A 146 -19.15 13.70 3.30
CA THR A 146 -20.56 14.07 3.05
C THR A 146 -21.35 14.29 4.34
N ARG A 147 -20.73 14.11 5.52
CA ARG A 147 -21.32 14.31 6.86
C ARG A 147 -22.59 13.50 7.13
N ILE A 148 -22.72 12.31 6.53
CA ILE A 148 -23.82 11.37 6.82
C ILE A 148 -23.87 11.03 8.32
N HIS A 149 -22.74 11.13 9.03
CA HIS A 149 -22.63 10.86 10.46
C HIS A 149 -22.63 12.10 11.38
N GLN A 150 -22.98 13.30 10.89
CA GLN A 150 -22.99 14.57 11.66
C GLN A 150 -21.66 14.94 12.36
N GLY A 151 -20.56 14.26 12.03
CA GLY A 151 -19.25 14.51 12.63
C GLY A 151 -18.59 15.82 12.22
N ARG A 152 -17.54 16.21 12.94
CA ARG A 152 -16.68 17.35 12.60
C ARG A 152 -16.10 17.20 11.19
N SER A 153 -16.02 18.33 10.48
CA SER A 153 -15.38 18.40 9.18
C SER A 153 -13.95 17.82 9.24
N THR A 154 -13.60 16.98 8.25
CA THR A 154 -12.20 16.60 8.06
C THR A 154 -11.39 17.86 7.79
N ARG A 155 -10.33 18.08 8.56
CA ARG A 155 -9.45 19.26 8.41
C ARG A 155 -8.80 19.25 7.03
N TYR A 156 -8.64 20.43 6.43
CA TYR A 156 -8.01 20.64 5.11
C TYR A 156 -8.73 20.00 3.91
N LEU A 157 -9.93 19.44 4.10
CA LEU A 157 -10.69 18.80 3.04
C LEU A 157 -11.06 19.77 1.91
N GLU A 158 -11.25 21.06 2.25
CA GLU A 158 -11.58 22.13 1.32
C GLU A 158 -10.56 22.24 0.18
N PHE A 159 -9.28 21.94 0.42
CA PHE A 159 -8.23 22.00 -0.60
C PHE A 159 -8.37 20.94 -1.69
N PHE A 160 -9.08 19.85 -1.41
CA PHE A 160 -9.24 18.71 -2.32
C PHE A 160 -10.65 18.64 -2.94
N THR A 161 -11.56 19.50 -2.48
CA THR A 161 -12.97 19.49 -2.86
C THR A 161 -13.45 20.80 -3.48
N LYS A 162 -12.86 21.94 -3.11
CA LYS A 162 -13.22 23.25 -3.68
C LYS A 162 -12.26 23.65 -4.78
N ALA A 163 -12.81 24.14 -5.90
CA ALA A 163 -12.00 24.72 -6.98
C ALA A 163 -11.27 25.98 -6.48
N GLY A 164 -10.02 26.17 -6.92
CA GLY A 164 -9.24 27.38 -6.63
C GLY A 164 -8.55 27.42 -5.26
N ALA A 165 -8.70 26.39 -4.41
CA ALA A 165 -8.02 26.31 -3.12
C ALA A 165 -6.50 26.04 -3.23
N GLY A 166 -6.01 25.72 -4.43
CA GLY A 166 -4.58 25.51 -4.74
C GLY A 166 -4.39 25.04 -6.18
N ARG A 167 -3.12 24.83 -6.57
CA ARG A 167 -2.75 24.26 -7.87
C ARG A 167 -2.68 22.75 -7.77
N THR A 168 -3.58 22.05 -8.44
CA THR A 168 -3.56 20.58 -8.50
C THR A 168 -2.36 20.10 -9.33
N LEU A 169 -1.48 19.32 -8.70
CA LEU A 169 -0.33 18.66 -9.35
C LEU A 169 -0.65 17.23 -9.75
N VAL A 170 -1.46 16.54 -8.94
CA VAL A 170 -1.91 15.16 -9.15
C VAL A 170 -3.39 15.08 -8.83
N ASP A 171 -4.14 14.37 -9.67
CA ASP A 171 -5.53 14.01 -9.42
C ASP A 171 -5.88 12.77 -10.26
N VAL A 172 -5.84 11.60 -9.64
CA VAL A 172 -6.01 10.32 -10.34
C VAL A 172 -6.69 9.28 -9.46
N LEU A 173 -7.53 8.44 -10.06
CA LEU A 173 -8.08 7.27 -9.39
C LEU A 173 -7.07 6.12 -9.46
N GLN A 174 -6.67 5.60 -8.32
CA GLN A 174 -5.83 4.40 -8.23
C GLN A 174 -6.57 3.29 -7.48
N SER A 175 -6.28 2.05 -7.87
CA SER A 175 -6.76 0.81 -7.26
C SER A 175 -6.16 0.59 -5.88
N GLU A 176 -6.88 -0.09 -4.98
CA GLU A 176 -6.30 -0.66 -3.75
C GLU A 176 -5.99 -2.16 -3.96
N GLN A 177 -5.67 -2.91 -2.90
CA GLN A 177 -5.30 -4.33 -2.98
C GLN A 177 -6.45 -5.17 -3.59
N GLY A 178 -6.34 -5.54 -4.86
CA GLY A 178 -7.33 -6.36 -5.55
C GLY A 178 -7.42 -7.80 -5.02
N ALA A 179 -6.47 -8.24 -4.20
CA ALA A 179 -6.57 -9.51 -3.49
C ALA A 179 -7.64 -9.49 -2.39
N TRP A 180 -7.97 -8.30 -1.85
CA TRP A 180 -8.77 -8.15 -0.62
C TRP A 180 -9.94 -7.18 -0.76
N PHE A 181 -9.87 -6.23 -1.70
CA PHE A 181 -10.95 -5.31 -2.00
C PHE A 181 -11.61 -5.59 -3.34
N LEU A 182 -12.93 -5.46 -3.37
CA LEU A 182 -13.70 -5.50 -4.61
C LEU A 182 -13.74 -4.12 -5.26
N ARG A 183 -13.00 -3.96 -6.35
CA ARG A 183 -13.00 -2.82 -7.29
C ARG A 183 -12.80 -1.47 -6.60
N LYS A 184 -12.14 -1.50 -5.44
CA LYS A 184 -11.88 -0.34 -4.61
C LYS A 184 -10.87 0.56 -5.27
N ARG A 185 -11.18 1.85 -5.25
CA ARG A 185 -10.32 2.92 -5.71
C ARG A 185 -10.40 4.09 -4.75
N ASN A 186 -9.32 4.84 -4.67
CA ASN A 186 -9.30 6.15 -4.03
C ASN A 186 -8.72 7.20 -5.00
N ARG A 187 -9.19 8.44 -4.82
CA ARG A 187 -8.70 9.61 -5.54
C ARG A 187 -7.43 10.09 -4.86
N ASN A 188 -6.29 9.87 -5.52
CA ASN A 188 -4.98 10.31 -5.07
C ASN A 188 -4.77 11.73 -5.59
N MET A 189 -4.52 12.68 -4.68
CA MET A 189 -4.41 14.10 -5.01
C MET A 189 -3.18 14.72 -4.37
N VAL A 190 -2.49 15.57 -5.13
CA VAL A 190 -1.45 16.46 -4.62
C VAL A 190 -1.83 17.88 -5.02
N VAL A 191 -1.95 18.77 -4.04
CA VAL A 191 -2.36 20.16 -4.25
C VAL A 191 -1.28 21.08 -3.69
N GLN A 192 -0.73 21.93 -4.55
CA GLN A 192 0.23 22.94 -4.17
C GLN A 192 -0.50 24.21 -3.71
N VAL A 193 -0.14 24.72 -2.53
CA VAL A 193 -0.68 25.96 -1.97
C VAL A 193 0.41 27.04 -1.96
N ALA A 194 0.01 28.27 -2.27
CA ALA A 194 0.90 29.44 -2.24
C ALA A 194 0.78 30.21 -0.91
N GLU A 195 -0.35 30.08 -0.22
CA GLU A 195 -0.60 30.71 1.07
C GLU A 195 0.05 29.95 2.22
N ASP A 196 0.37 30.65 3.30
CA ASP A 196 0.85 30.00 4.51
C ASP A 196 -0.31 29.31 5.25
N VAL A 197 -0.53 28.04 4.93
CA VAL A 197 -1.53 27.20 5.59
C VAL A 197 -0.96 26.72 6.94
N PRO A 198 -1.55 27.11 8.09
CA PRO A 198 -1.05 26.70 9.40
C PRO A 198 -1.23 25.19 9.63
N ALA A 199 -0.21 24.53 10.18
CA ALA A 199 -0.31 23.14 10.61
C ALA A 199 -1.10 23.04 11.92
N ALA A 200 -2.21 22.33 11.90
CA ALA A 200 -3.06 22.10 13.06
C ALA A 200 -2.44 21.03 13.98
N LYS A 201 -2.98 20.88 15.21
CA LYS A 201 -2.58 19.79 16.12
C LYS A 201 -2.61 18.43 15.41
N GLY A 202 -1.50 17.69 15.47
CA GLY A 202 -1.32 16.39 14.82
C GLY A 202 -0.86 16.46 13.36
N TYR A 203 -0.56 17.65 12.84
CA TYR A 203 -0.01 17.89 11.50
C TYR A 203 1.35 18.56 11.58
N HIS A 204 2.19 18.34 10.56
CA HIS A 204 3.50 18.95 10.45
C HIS A 204 3.90 19.13 8.99
N TRP A 205 4.46 20.29 8.66
CA TRP A 205 5.06 20.53 7.35
C TRP A 205 6.47 19.94 7.34
N LEU A 206 6.69 18.93 6.51
CA LEU A 206 7.96 18.21 6.43
C LEU A 206 8.59 18.39 5.05
N PRO A 207 9.91 18.69 4.92
CA PRO A 207 10.57 18.71 3.63
C PRO A 207 10.33 17.39 2.87
N LEU A 208 10.03 17.45 1.58
CA LEU A 208 9.78 16.24 0.76
C LEU A 208 10.99 15.30 0.76
N THR A 209 12.20 15.84 0.81
CA THR A 209 13.45 15.08 0.93
C THR A 209 13.53 14.29 2.23
N GLU A 210 13.12 14.88 3.36
CA GLU A 210 13.04 14.18 4.65
C GLU A 210 11.94 13.12 4.63
N LEU A 211 10.74 13.45 4.12
CA LEU A 211 9.64 12.49 3.98
C LEU A 211 10.05 11.26 3.15
N ARG A 212 10.81 11.48 2.07
CA ARG A 212 11.36 10.41 1.24
C ARG A 212 12.38 9.54 1.99
N ARG A 213 13.23 10.13 2.84
CA ARG A 213 14.15 9.36 3.70
C ARG A 213 13.40 8.53 4.74
N LEU A 214 12.32 9.07 5.31
CA LEU A 214 11.48 8.37 6.27
C LEU A 214 10.79 7.11 5.69
N LEU A 215 10.71 6.96 4.36
CA LEU A 215 10.25 5.72 3.71
C LEU A 215 11.15 4.51 4.02
N ARG A 216 12.38 4.72 4.50
CA ARG A 216 13.28 3.63 4.94
C ARG A 216 13.01 3.14 6.35
N ILE A 217 12.12 3.81 7.08
CA ILE A 217 11.81 3.50 8.47
C ILE A 217 10.60 2.55 8.51
N ASP A 218 10.81 1.36 9.07
CA ASP A 218 9.78 0.33 9.19
C ASP A 218 8.47 0.89 9.73
N GLY A 219 7.39 0.69 8.97
CA GLY A 219 6.04 1.03 9.39
C GLY A 219 5.76 2.51 9.65
N LEU A 220 6.68 3.45 9.39
CA LEU A 220 6.48 4.85 9.77
C LEU A 220 5.57 5.60 8.79
N VAL A 221 5.86 5.51 7.49
CA VAL A 221 5.07 6.16 6.44
C VAL A 221 3.97 5.20 5.99
N ASN A 222 2.71 5.59 6.18
CA ASN A 222 1.57 4.70 5.90
C ASN A 222 1.38 4.46 4.40
N MET A 223 0.58 3.44 4.06
CA MET A 223 0.32 3.04 2.68
C MET A 223 -0.25 4.18 1.82
N ASP A 224 -1.21 4.93 2.35
CA ASP A 224 -1.85 6.05 1.65
C ASP A 224 -0.86 7.15 1.27
N THR A 225 0.11 7.45 2.14
CA THR A 225 1.17 8.42 1.85
C THR A 225 2.06 7.90 0.73
N ARG A 226 2.44 6.62 0.76
CA ARG A 226 3.28 6.01 -0.28
C ARG A 226 2.60 6.06 -1.65
N THR A 227 1.31 5.73 -1.73
CA THR A 227 0.59 5.79 -3.02
C THR A 227 0.47 7.22 -3.55
N VAL A 228 0.20 8.21 -2.70
CA VAL A 228 0.13 9.62 -3.14
C VAL A 228 1.50 10.12 -3.59
N LEU A 229 2.58 9.79 -2.87
CA LEU A 229 3.95 10.14 -3.25
C LEU A 229 4.37 9.50 -4.58
N ALA A 230 4.01 8.23 -4.80
CA ALA A 230 4.32 7.53 -6.04
C ALA A 230 3.71 8.20 -7.28
N CYS A 231 2.54 8.83 -7.11
CA CYS A 231 1.84 9.52 -8.19
C CYS A 231 2.44 10.90 -8.52
N LEU A 232 3.31 11.45 -7.67
CA LEU A 232 3.97 12.74 -7.91
C LEU A 232 5.04 12.57 -9.01
N PRO A 233 4.91 13.24 -10.17
CA PRO A 233 5.90 13.14 -11.24
C PRO A 233 7.30 13.54 -10.74
N ALA A 234 8.33 12.78 -11.13
CA ALA A 234 9.70 12.98 -10.66
C ALA A 234 10.29 14.36 -11.02
N ASP A 235 9.80 14.95 -12.12
CA ASP A 235 10.16 16.27 -12.63
C ASP A 235 9.38 17.42 -11.97
N THR A 236 8.43 17.15 -11.08
CA THR A 236 7.62 18.20 -10.42
C THR A 236 8.48 19.08 -9.52
N PHE A 237 9.41 18.47 -8.79
CA PHE A 237 10.39 19.15 -7.93
C PHE A 237 11.77 18.55 -8.22
N PRO A 238 12.44 19.01 -9.28
CA PRO A 238 13.72 18.45 -9.69
C PRO A 238 14.75 18.70 -8.57
N ALA A 239 15.34 17.62 -8.07
CA ALA A 239 16.47 17.72 -7.16
C ALA A 239 17.71 18.10 -7.97
N SER A 240 18.40 19.17 -7.57
CA SER A 240 19.76 19.48 -8.03
C SER A 240 20.74 18.55 -7.32
N ARG A 241 20.79 17.28 -7.75
CA ARG A 241 21.79 16.31 -7.27
C ARG A 241 22.73 15.90 -8.39
N PRO A 242 24.06 15.94 -8.16
CA PRO A 242 25.00 15.32 -9.08
C PRO A 242 24.73 13.81 -9.12
N VAL A 243 24.56 13.27 -10.31
CA VAL A 243 24.40 11.84 -10.54
C VAL A 243 25.78 11.20 -10.39
N PRO A 244 25.99 10.26 -9.45
CA PRO A 244 27.23 9.46 -9.42
C PRO A 244 27.45 8.80 -10.78
N VAL A 245 28.69 8.65 -11.23
CA VAL A 245 28.96 8.04 -12.55
C VAL A 245 29.26 6.56 -12.36
N GLY A 246 28.52 5.69 -13.06
CA GLY A 246 28.90 4.29 -13.28
C GLY A 246 28.39 3.24 -12.28
N ASP A 247 27.54 3.60 -11.32
CA ASP A 247 26.88 2.65 -10.42
C ASP A 247 25.37 2.51 -10.68
N VAL A 248 24.71 1.56 -10.01
CA VAL A 248 23.26 1.33 -10.11
C VAL A 248 22.43 2.55 -9.70
N GLY A 249 22.96 3.41 -8.82
CA GLY A 249 22.34 4.67 -8.43
C GLY A 249 22.23 5.64 -9.61
N ALA A 250 23.30 5.75 -10.40
CA ALA A 250 23.29 6.51 -11.66
C ALA A 250 22.20 6.03 -12.62
N ALA A 251 22.15 4.71 -12.83
CA ALA A 251 21.20 4.07 -13.72
C ALA A 251 19.73 4.23 -13.24
N LEU A 252 19.51 4.29 -11.92
CA LEU A 252 18.21 4.56 -11.32
C LEU A 252 17.76 6.02 -11.50
N VAL A 253 18.69 6.98 -11.43
CA VAL A 253 18.37 8.38 -11.72
C VAL A 253 17.93 8.51 -13.18
N LEU A 254 18.72 7.97 -14.12
CA LEU A 254 18.40 7.92 -15.55
C LEU A 254 17.02 7.28 -15.80
N SER A 255 16.76 6.14 -15.14
CA SER A 255 15.47 5.43 -15.20
C SER A 255 14.30 6.27 -14.69
N SER A 256 14.49 7.07 -13.64
CA SER A 256 13.44 7.87 -12.99
C SER A 256 13.17 9.19 -13.73
N THR A 257 14.20 9.82 -14.28
CA THR A 257 14.08 11.07 -15.05
C THR A 257 13.65 10.83 -16.50
N GLY A 258 13.70 9.58 -16.97
CA GLY A 258 13.45 9.24 -18.37
C GLY A 258 14.60 9.66 -19.29
N GLN A 259 15.78 9.87 -18.73
CA GLN A 259 16.99 10.19 -19.48
C GLN A 259 17.75 8.89 -19.74
N GLY A 260 17.64 8.33 -20.94
CA GLY A 260 18.33 7.09 -21.32
C GLY A 260 17.51 6.23 -22.27
N THR A 261 18.09 5.14 -22.75
CA THR A 261 17.42 4.20 -23.67
C THR A 261 16.74 3.10 -22.86
N SER A 262 15.42 3.04 -22.91
CA SER A 262 14.66 1.92 -22.34
C SER A 262 14.68 0.71 -23.29
N LEU A 263 14.90 -0.49 -22.76
CA LEU A 263 14.87 -1.75 -23.53
C LEU A 263 13.56 -1.90 -24.31
N ASN A 264 12.43 -1.60 -23.66
CA ASN A 264 11.12 -1.55 -24.29
C ASN A 264 10.67 -0.10 -24.33
N ASP A 265 10.23 0.40 -25.48
CA ASP A 265 9.56 1.70 -25.54
C ASP A 265 8.16 1.62 -24.88
N MET A 266 7.52 2.77 -24.67
CA MET A 266 6.18 2.81 -24.05
C MET A 266 5.12 2.05 -24.87
N GLY A 267 5.22 2.06 -26.20
CA GLY A 267 4.28 1.36 -27.07
C GLY A 267 4.41 -0.16 -26.93
N ALA A 268 5.63 -0.66 -26.83
CA ALA A 268 5.92 -2.07 -26.56
C ALA A 268 5.40 -2.49 -25.18
N VAL A 269 5.62 -1.68 -24.14
CA VAL A 269 5.09 -1.94 -22.77
C VAL A 269 3.56 -2.00 -22.78
N LEU A 270 2.88 -1.06 -23.44
CA LEU A 270 1.43 -1.05 -23.54
C LEU A 270 0.88 -2.23 -24.35
N ARG A 271 1.57 -2.62 -25.43
CA ARG A 271 1.21 -3.79 -26.23
C ARG A 271 1.34 -5.08 -25.41
N TRP A 272 2.48 -5.28 -24.76
CA TRP A 272 2.72 -6.41 -23.86
C TRP A 272 1.62 -6.52 -22.80
N PHE A 273 1.28 -5.41 -22.16
CA PHE A 273 0.27 -5.41 -21.10
C PHE A 273 -1.14 -5.68 -21.64
N THR A 274 -1.46 -5.17 -22.82
CA THR A 274 -2.73 -5.46 -23.51
C THR A 274 -2.83 -6.94 -23.88
N GLU A 275 -1.75 -7.52 -24.40
CA GLU A 275 -1.67 -8.95 -24.69
C GLU A 275 -1.84 -9.78 -23.41
N ALA A 276 -1.14 -9.41 -22.32
CA ALA A 276 -1.27 -10.08 -21.03
C ALA A 276 -2.72 -10.08 -20.51
N LYS A 277 -3.42 -8.94 -20.59
CA LYS A 277 -4.84 -8.83 -20.24
C LYS A 277 -5.75 -9.69 -21.14
N SER A 278 -5.40 -9.84 -22.40
CA SER A 278 -6.22 -10.56 -23.39
C SER A 278 -6.03 -12.08 -23.35
N ARG A 279 -4.92 -12.57 -22.79
CA ARG A 279 -4.60 -14.01 -22.71
C ARG A 279 -5.48 -14.80 -21.75
N HIS A 280 -5.96 -14.16 -20.68
CA HIS A 280 -6.61 -14.85 -19.58
C HIS A 280 -8.09 -14.51 -19.48
N GLN A 281 -8.91 -15.54 -19.30
CA GLN A 281 -10.32 -15.35 -18.97
C GLN A 281 -10.46 -15.16 -17.47
N LEU A 282 -11.32 -14.23 -17.07
CA LEU A 282 -11.64 -13.97 -15.67
C LEU A 282 -13.16 -13.81 -15.51
N THR A 283 -13.70 -14.54 -14.54
CA THR A 283 -14.98 -14.18 -13.94
C THR A 283 -14.82 -14.09 -12.43
N ALA A 284 -15.13 -12.92 -11.86
CA ALA A 284 -15.23 -12.71 -10.42
C ALA A 284 -16.63 -12.16 -10.13
N HIS A 285 -17.46 -12.96 -9.47
CA HIS A 285 -18.82 -12.57 -9.12
C HIS A 285 -19.04 -12.66 -7.61
N ARG A 286 -19.76 -11.66 -7.10
CA ARG A 286 -20.17 -11.60 -5.70
C ARG A 286 -21.09 -12.78 -5.41
N THR A 287 -20.90 -13.39 -4.25
CA THR A 287 -21.71 -14.50 -3.74
C THR A 287 -22.00 -14.24 -2.26
N PRO A 288 -23.04 -14.85 -1.67
CA PRO A 288 -23.21 -14.86 -0.22
C PRO A 288 -21.91 -15.23 0.52
N LEU A 289 -21.63 -14.53 1.62
CA LEU A 289 -20.53 -14.87 2.54
C LEU A 289 -20.86 -16.12 3.38
N ARG A 290 -22.15 -16.38 3.60
CA ARG A 290 -22.64 -17.61 4.22
C ARG A 290 -22.17 -18.84 3.42
N ASP A 291 -21.68 -19.83 4.15
CA ASP A 291 -21.27 -21.15 3.60
C ASP A 291 -20.29 -21.04 2.42
N LEU A 292 -19.39 -20.05 2.47
CA LEU A 292 -18.42 -19.80 1.42
C LEU A 292 -17.41 -20.96 1.32
N PRO A 293 -17.28 -21.64 0.16
CA PRO A 293 -16.42 -22.82 0.04
C PRO A 293 -14.95 -22.55 0.40
N GLY A 294 -14.35 -23.41 1.23
CA GLY A 294 -12.96 -23.28 1.70
C GLY A 294 -12.78 -22.34 2.89
N TRP A 295 -13.87 -21.74 3.40
CA TRP A 295 -13.84 -20.80 4.50
C TRP A 295 -14.79 -21.21 5.63
N ARG A 296 -14.33 -21.01 6.87
CA ARG A 296 -15.09 -21.29 8.10
C ARG A 296 -15.40 -20.00 8.82
N GLY A 297 -16.68 -19.76 9.09
CA GLY A 297 -17.15 -18.72 10.00
C GLY A 297 -17.35 -19.25 11.42
N THR A 298 -16.84 -18.53 12.42
CA THR A 298 -17.16 -18.70 13.85
C THR A 298 -17.65 -17.36 14.41
N PRO A 299 -18.18 -17.30 15.65
CA PRO A 299 -18.50 -16.03 16.28
C PRO A 299 -17.31 -15.06 16.32
N GLU A 300 -16.08 -15.56 16.39
CA GLU A 300 -14.85 -14.77 16.55
C GLU A 300 -14.26 -14.27 15.23
N GLN A 301 -14.34 -15.07 14.17
CA GLN A 301 -13.65 -14.78 12.90
C GLN A 301 -14.19 -15.58 11.71
N ILE A 302 -13.86 -15.13 10.50
CA ILE A 302 -14.00 -15.90 9.26
C ILE A 302 -12.60 -16.21 8.76
N THR A 303 -12.25 -17.47 8.56
CA THR A 303 -10.88 -17.89 8.21
C THR A 303 -10.88 -19.02 7.20
N HIS A 304 -9.83 -19.11 6.39
CA HIS A 304 -9.64 -20.25 5.49
C HIS A 304 -9.46 -21.54 6.29
N GLU A 305 -9.97 -22.66 5.77
CA GLU A 305 -9.93 -23.97 6.45
C GLU A 305 -8.52 -24.45 6.78
N ASP A 306 -7.56 -24.13 5.92
CA ASP A 306 -6.14 -24.45 6.10
C ASP A 306 -5.38 -23.44 6.98
N GLY A 307 -6.04 -22.40 7.52
CA GLY A 307 -5.39 -21.34 8.28
C GLY A 307 -4.47 -20.43 7.46
N ARG A 308 -4.57 -20.46 6.13
CA ARG A 308 -3.79 -19.67 5.16
C ARG A 308 -4.51 -18.40 4.73
N HIS A 309 -3.83 -17.59 3.93
CA HIS A 309 -4.32 -16.35 3.32
C HIS A 309 -4.58 -15.24 4.33
N PHE A 310 -5.78 -15.19 4.90
CA PHE A 310 -6.19 -14.15 5.85
C PHE A 310 -7.40 -14.63 6.66
N SER A 311 -7.73 -13.87 7.70
CA SER A 311 -8.99 -13.98 8.44
C SER A 311 -9.70 -12.63 8.48
N ILE A 312 -11.02 -12.63 8.63
CA ILE A 312 -11.80 -11.45 9.01
C ILE A 312 -12.03 -11.55 10.51
N ILE A 313 -11.61 -10.53 11.27
CA ILE A 313 -11.71 -10.49 12.73
C ILE A 313 -12.50 -9.26 13.18
N GLY A 314 -13.11 -9.33 14.36
CA GLY A 314 -13.73 -8.18 15.00
C GLY A 314 -12.79 -7.48 15.99
N VAL A 315 -12.83 -6.16 16.03
CA VAL A 315 -12.13 -5.36 17.05
C VAL A 315 -13.01 -4.25 17.63
N THR A 316 -12.77 -3.93 18.89
CA THR A 316 -13.19 -2.70 19.54
C THR A 316 -11.98 -1.79 19.64
N ALA A 317 -12.08 -0.60 19.05
CA ALA A 317 -11.05 0.42 19.05
C ALA A 317 -11.47 1.58 19.96
N GLN A 318 -10.60 1.93 20.90
CA GLN A 318 -10.70 3.10 21.76
C GLN A 318 -9.56 4.04 21.41
N VAL A 319 -9.86 5.27 21.00
CA VAL A 319 -8.85 6.29 20.67
C VAL A 319 -9.15 7.56 21.45
N GLY A 320 -8.21 7.97 22.30
CA GLY A 320 -8.30 9.23 23.03
C GLY A 320 -8.27 10.43 22.07
N ASP A 321 -8.99 11.49 22.42
CA ASP A 321 -8.99 12.77 21.68
C ASP A 321 -9.60 12.70 20.25
N ARG A 322 -10.41 11.67 19.94
CA ARG A 322 -11.31 11.61 18.77
C ARG A 322 -12.76 11.89 19.12
N GLU A 323 -13.53 12.36 18.13
CA GLU A 323 -14.97 12.64 18.25
C GLU A 323 -15.81 11.40 18.62
N VAL A 324 -15.44 10.24 18.09
CA VAL A 324 -15.93 8.93 18.53
C VAL A 324 -14.80 8.27 19.31
N ALA A 325 -14.92 8.28 20.63
CA ALA A 325 -13.89 7.76 21.54
C ALA A 325 -13.76 6.24 21.47
N GLU A 326 -14.81 5.55 21.03
CA GLU A 326 -14.87 4.10 20.95
C GLU A 326 -15.80 3.62 19.82
N TRP A 327 -15.35 2.66 19.02
CA TRP A 327 -16.16 2.02 17.99
C TRP A 327 -15.74 0.58 17.74
N ASP A 328 -16.63 -0.20 17.13
CA ASP A 328 -16.36 -1.57 16.71
C ASP A 328 -16.25 -1.63 15.19
N GLN A 329 -15.35 -2.47 14.68
CA GLN A 329 -15.28 -2.74 13.25
C GLN A 329 -14.66 -4.11 12.95
N PRO A 330 -14.99 -4.71 11.80
CA PRO A 330 -14.19 -5.79 11.24
C PRO A 330 -12.86 -5.25 10.70
N LEU A 331 -11.85 -6.12 10.68
CA LEU A 331 -10.57 -5.92 10.02
C LEU A 331 -10.15 -7.21 9.32
N LEU A 332 -9.46 -7.08 8.20
CA LEU A 332 -8.79 -8.20 7.56
C LEU A 332 -7.42 -8.42 8.21
N PHE A 333 -7.13 -9.64 8.62
CA PHE A 333 -5.90 -10.04 9.26
C PHE A 333 -5.14 -11.04 8.38
N PRO A 334 -4.09 -10.62 7.66
CA PRO A 334 -3.28 -11.52 6.85
C PRO A 334 -2.61 -12.61 7.68
N GLN A 335 -2.60 -13.85 7.18
CA GLN A 335 -1.92 -14.98 7.83
C GLN A 335 -0.51 -15.11 7.27
N GLY A 336 0.45 -14.49 7.95
CA GLY A 336 1.86 -14.48 7.54
C GLY A 336 2.33 -13.10 7.08
N ARG A 337 3.64 -13.00 6.81
CA ARG A 337 4.28 -11.77 6.37
C ARG A 337 4.51 -11.85 4.87
N GLY A 338 4.02 -10.86 4.12
CA GLY A 338 4.22 -10.86 2.68
C GLY A 338 5.63 -10.43 2.28
N VAL A 339 5.96 -10.73 1.03
CA VAL A 339 7.18 -10.33 0.32
C VAL A 339 6.75 -9.61 -0.94
N VAL A 340 7.25 -8.39 -1.10
CA VAL A 340 6.93 -7.47 -2.19
C VAL A 340 8.23 -6.92 -2.74
N ALA A 341 8.62 -7.30 -3.95
CA ALA A 341 9.95 -6.98 -4.46
C ALA A 341 9.98 -6.64 -5.95
N PHE A 342 10.78 -5.65 -6.31
CA PHE A 342 11.30 -5.49 -7.66
C PHE A 342 12.71 -6.07 -7.75
N VAL A 343 12.94 -6.87 -8.78
CA VAL A 343 14.29 -7.15 -9.29
C VAL A 343 14.65 -6.04 -10.28
N ILE A 344 15.87 -5.51 -10.15
CA ILE A 344 16.37 -4.35 -10.88
C ILE A 344 17.62 -4.74 -11.65
N LYS A 345 17.63 -4.57 -12.98
CA LYS A 345 18.81 -4.82 -13.81
C LYS A 345 19.19 -3.56 -14.58
N VAL A 346 20.48 -3.23 -14.63
CA VAL A 346 20.99 -2.18 -15.52
C VAL A 346 21.12 -2.78 -16.92
N ILE A 347 20.38 -2.21 -17.87
CA ILE A 347 20.34 -2.64 -19.27
C ILE A 347 20.63 -1.39 -20.10
N GLU A 348 21.68 -1.45 -20.92
CA GLU A 348 22.14 -0.31 -21.74
C GLU A 348 22.37 0.98 -20.91
N GLY A 349 22.87 0.83 -19.67
CA GLY A 349 23.17 1.92 -18.76
C GLY A 349 21.97 2.50 -18.00
N VAL A 350 20.76 1.95 -18.18
CA VAL A 350 19.55 2.40 -17.49
C VAL A 350 18.99 1.28 -16.62
N ALA A 351 18.59 1.60 -15.39
CA ALA A 351 17.96 0.63 -14.50
C ALA A 351 16.54 0.30 -14.96
N HIS A 352 16.25 -0.98 -15.09
CA HIS A 352 14.92 -1.49 -15.40
C HIS A 352 14.39 -2.28 -14.22
N LEU A 353 13.10 -2.12 -13.96
CA LEU A 353 12.33 -2.85 -12.95
C LEU A 353 11.63 -4.01 -13.66
N LEU A 354 11.77 -5.23 -13.13
CA LEU A 354 11.07 -6.38 -13.66
C LEU A 354 9.62 -6.38 -13.15
N VAL A 355 8.68 -5.91 -13.95
CA VAL A 355 7.27 -5.87 -13.57
C VAL A 355 6.59 -7.19 -13.95
N HIS A 356 5.53 -7.52 -13.23
CA HIS A 356 4.70 -8.70 -13.49
C HIS A 356 3.28 -8.21 -13.83
N ALA A 357 2.70 -8.68 -14.93
CA ALA A 357 1.29 -8.49 -15.24
C ALA A 357 0.44 -9.37 -14.31
N ARG A 358 0.10 -8.83 -13.13
CA ARG A 358 -0.49 -9.62 -12.04
C ARG A 358 -2.00 -9.60 -12.08
N PHE A 359 -2.56 -10.79 -12.13
CA PHE A 359 -3.97 -11.01 -11.87
C PHE A 359 -4.31 -10.80 -10.38
N GLN A 360 -5.40 -10.09 -10.10
CA GLN A 360 -6.04 -10.06 -8.79
C GLN A 360 -7.57 -9.96 -8.94
N PRO A 361 -8.36 -10.77 -8.23
CA PRO A 361 -9.79 -10.98 -8.52
C PRO A 361 -10.68 -9.78 -8.21
N GLY A 362 -10.23 -8.90 -7.33
CA GLY A 362 -10.90 -7.68 -6.94
C GLY A 362 -10.54 -6.48 -7.81
N LEU A 363 -9.60 -6.56 -8.74
CA LEU A 363 -9.32 -5.43 -9.64
C LEU A 363 -10.48 -5.19 -10.60
N LEU A 364 -10.64 -3.94 -11.04
CA LEU A 364 -11.69 -3.60 -12.00
C LEU A 364 -11.46 -4.26 -13.36
N ASP A 365 -10.22 -4.23 -13.83
CA ASP A 365 -9.79 -4.78 -15.13
C ASP A 365 -9.02 -6.10 -14.97
N GLY A 366 -9.18 -6.77 -13.81
CA GLY A 366 -8.62 -8.08 -13.49
C GLY A 366 -7.10 -8.15 -13.32
N MET A 367 -6.34 -7.25 -13.93
CA MET A 367 -4.88 -7.30 -14.00
C MET A 367 -4.26 -5.91 -13.98
N GLU A 368 -3.20 -5.77 -13.18
CA GLU A 368 -2.36 -4.56 -13.06
C GLU A 368 -0.89 -4.96 -13.07
N MET A 369 0.00 -4.05 -13.49
CA MET A 369 1.44 -4.22 -13.33
C MET A 369 1.76 -4.17 -11.84
N GLY A 370 2.28 -5.28 -11.33
CA GLY A 370 2.76 -5.42 -9.97
C GLY A 370 4.27 -5.66 -9.90
N PRO A 371 4.81 -5.77 -8.68
CA PRO A 371 6.20 -6.12 -8.45
C PRO A 371 6.56 -7.51 -9.00
N THR A 372 7.86 -7.75 -9.21
CA THR A 372 8.40 -9.04 -9.65
C THR A 372 7.86 -10.18 -8.77
N VAL A 373 7.92 -9.97 -7.46
CA VAL A 373 7.42 -10.89 -6.44
C VAL A 373 6.41 -10.14 -5.58
N GLN A 374 5.23 -10.74 -5.40
CA GLN A 374 4.18 -10.25 -4.51
C GLN A 374 3.41 -11.47 -4.01
N CYS A 375 3.71 -11.90 -2.79
CA CYS A 375 3.09 -13.08 -2.19
C CYS A 375 3.27 -13.12 -0.67
N VAL A 376 2.46 -13.93 -0.01
CA VAL A 376 2.78 -14.46 1.32
C VAL A 376 3.36 -15.86 1.11
N PRO A 377 4.66 -16.12 1.38
CA PRO A 377 5.32 -17.39 1.06
C PRO A 377 4.57 -18.63 1.57
N GLU A 378 4.01 -18.56 2.77
CA GLU A 378 3.29 -19.66 3.44
C GLU A 378 2.02 -20.10 2.69
N ASN A 379 1.52 -19.26 1.77
CA ASN A 379 0.37 -19.63 0.94
C ASN A 379 0.71 -20.59 -0.20
N TYR A 380 2.00 -20.91 -0.42
CA TYR A 380 2.49 -21.69 -1.57
C TYR A 380 3.20 -22.99 -1.15
N PRO A 381 2.51 -23.93 -0.49
CA PRO A 381 3.13 -25.19 -0.03
C PRO A 381 3.55 -26.12 -1.18
N GLN A 382 3.00 -25.93 -2.38
CA GLN A 382 3.32 -26.73 -3.56
C GLN A 382 4.55 -26.22 -4.34
N GLY A 383 5.17 -25.13 -3.87
CA GLY A 383 6.35 -24.54 -4.48
C GLY A 383 6.27 -23.02 -4.56
N PRO A 384 7.39 -22.31 -4.39
CA PRO A 384 7.42 -20.85 -4.35
C PRO A 384 7.02 -20.25 -5.70
N PRO A 385 6.37 -19.06 -5.71
CA PRO A 385 6.20 -18.27 -6.92
C PRO A 385 7.53 -17.98 -7.61
N ARG A 386 7.48 -17.81 -8.93
CA ARG A 386 8.65 -17.47 -9.74
C ARG A 386 9.39 -16.26 -9.15
N PHE A 387 10.72 -16.36 -9.09
CA PHE A 387 11.66 -15.37 -8.54
C PHE A 387 11.59 -15.14 -7.02
N LEU A 388 10.69 -15.80 -6.26
CA LEU A 388 10.65 -15.64 -4.81
C LEU A 388 11.97 -16.07 -4.17
N ASP A 389 12.49 -17.26 -4.51
CA ASP A 389 13.75 -17.75 -3.94
C ASP A 389 14.90 -16.81 -4.26
N TYR A 390 15.00 -16.35 -5.52
CA TYR A 390 16.02 -15.39 -5.95
C TYR A 390 16.01 -14.13 -5.08
N VAL A 391 14.83 -13.58 -4.77
CA VAL A 391 14.66 -12.41 -3.91
C VAL A 391 15.01 -12.72 -2.45
N LEU A 392 14.58 -13.87 -1.91
CA LEU A 392 14.81 -14.25 -0.51
C LEU A 392 16.27 -14.60 -0.22
N THR A 393 17.00 -15.12 -1.21
CA THR A 393 18.43 -15.48 -1.09
C THR A 393 19.37 -14.37 -1.58
N ALA A 394 18.84 -13.18 -1.88
CA ALA A 394 19.66 -12.04 -2.28
C ALA A 394 20.64 -11.68 -1.14
N SER A 395 21.90 -11.44 -1.51
CA SER A 395 22.92 -11.03 -0.53
C SER A 395 22.69 -9.57 -0.12
N PRO A 396 23.10 -9.14 1.08
CA PRO A 396 22.88 -7.78 1.56
C PRO A 396 23.39 -6.68 0.61
N GLU A 397 24.46 -6.95 -0.13
CA GLU A 397 25.08 -6.00 -1.07
C GLU A 397 24.19 -5.73 -2.29
N ARG A 398 23.31 -6.68 -2.65
CA ARG A 398 22.33 -6.53 -3.73
C ARG A 398 21.02 -5.90 -3.25
N LEU A 399 20.83 -5.72 -1.95
CA LEU A 399 19.62 -5.09 -1.40
C LEU A 399 19.79 -3.57 -1.44
N LEU A 400 19.29 -2.97 -2.52
CA LEU A 400 19.24 -1.52 -2.65
C LEU A 400 18.30 -0.94 -1.59
N TYR A 401 17.15 -1.58 -1.37
CA TYR A 401 16.20 -1.16 -0.34
C TYR A 401 15.61 -2.38 0.36
N SER A 402 15.43 -2.26 1.68
CA SER A 402 14.75 -3.24 2.49
C SER A 402 14.08 -2.56 3.68
N ALA A 403 12.76 -2.70 3.78
CA ALA A 403 11.99 -2.25 4.94
C ALA A 403 10.76 -3.13 5.16
N VAL A 404 10.26 -3.12 6.40
CA VAL A 404 8.99 -3.75 6.77
C VAL A 404 7.91 -2.68 6.78
N LEU A 405 7.02 -2.70 5.79
CA LEU A 405 5.95 -1.72 5.67
C LEU A 405 4.60 -2.37 5.92
N ALA A 406 3.65 -1.54 6.38
CA ALA A 406 2.28 -1.95 6.63
C ALA A 406 1.32 -1.39 5.58
N GLU A 407 0.22 -2.10 5.39
CA GLU A 407 -0.95 -1.67 4.60
C GLU A 407 -1.89 -0.79 5.46
N GLU A 408 -2.97 -0.25 4.87
CA GLU A 408 -3.90 0.68 5.55
C GLU A 408 -4.48 0.12 6.86
N GLY A 409 -4.14 0.74 8.01
CA GLY A 409 -4.59 0.29 9.33
C GLY A 409 -6.07 0.51 9.60
N GLY A 410 -6.78 1.24 8.73
CA GLY A 410 -8.24 1.36 8.78
C GLY A 410 -8.99 0.09 8.38
N ARG A 411 -8.32 -0.84 7.69
CA ARG A 411 -8.93 -2.05 7.09
C ARG A 411 -8.13 -3.32 7.36
N PHE A 412 -6.82 -3.20 7.55
CA PHE A 412 -5.91 -4.32 7.76
C PHE A 412 -5.35 -4.33 9.17
N TYR A 413 -5.58 -5.43 9.89
CA TYR A 413 -5.03 -5.63 11.23
C TYR A 413 -3.59 -6.13 11.14
N HIS A 414 -2.64 -5.29 11.56
CA HIS A 414 -1.22 -5.64 11.68
C HIS A 414 -0.63 -6.25 10.40
N SER A 415 -1.11 -5.84 9.22
CA SER A 415 -0.54 -6.26 7.95
C SER A 415 0.91 -5.79 7.86
N GLN A 416 1.82 -6.69 7.51
CA GLN A 416 3.23 -6.41 7.36
C GLN A 416 3.79 -7.15 6.14
N ASN A 417 4.57 -6.44 5.34
CA ASN A 417 5.22 -6.94 4.15
C ASN A 417 6.70 -6.51 4.15
N SER A 418 7.60 -7.41 3.76
CA SER A 418 8.97 -7.08 3.38
C SER A 418 8.96 -6.44 2.00
N TYR A 419 9.21 -5.13 1.94
CA TYR A 419 9.36 -4.39 0.70
C TYR A 419 10.85 -4.32 0.31
N LEU A 420 11.19 -4.84 -0.87
CA LEU A 420 12.57 -5.04 -1.31
C LEU A 420 12.81 -4.45 -2.70
N LEU A 421 13.98 -3.84 -2.89
CA LEU A 421 14.54 -3.54 -4.21
C LEU A 421 15.84 -4.32 -4.33
N VAL A 422 15.87 -5.31 -5.23
CA VAL A 422 16.96 -6.27 -5.36
C VAL A 422 17.69 -6.02 -6.68
N GLU A 423 18.97 -5.70 -6.61
CA GLU A 423 19.82 -5.66 -7.80
C GLU A 423 20.00 -7.07 -8.37
N ALA A 424 19.77 -7.18 -9.67
CA ALA A 424 19.97 -8.40 -10.43
C ALA A 424 21.48 -8.65 -10.58
N ASP A 425 21.92 -9.89 -10.35
CA ASP A 425 23.28 -10.26 -10.72
C ASP A 425 23.46 -10.30 -12.26
N ASP A 426 24.71 -10.39 -12.70
CA ASP A 426 25.06 -10.39 -14.12
C ASP A 426 24.37 -11.55 -14.87
N ASP A 427 24.25 -12.70 -14.21
CA ASP A 427 23.66 -13.93 -14.74
C ASP A 427 22.12 -13.90 -14.84
N PHE A 428 21.45 -12.97 -14.14
CA PHE A 428 19.99 -12.83 -14.24
C PHE A 428 19.57 -12.50 -15.68
N PRO A 429 18.64 -13.27 -16.29
CA PRO A 429 18.37 -13.17 -17.71
C PRO A 429 17.61 -11.90 -18.08
N VAL A 430 17.95 -11.31 -19.24
CA VAL A 430 17.17 -10.22 -19.85
C VAL A 430 15.89 -10.77 -20.49
N ALA A 431 15.96 -11.96 -21.09
CA ALA A 431 14.78 -12.68 -21.57
C ALA A 431 13.99 -13.21 -20.37
N VAL A 432 12.75 -12.74 -20.23
CA VAL A 432 11.86 -13.06 -19.12
C VAL A 432 10.57 -13.69 -19.65
N PRO A 433 9.83 -14.46 -18.82
CA PRO A 433 8.56 -15.05 -19.24
C PRO A 433 7.55 -13.99 -19.66
N ASP A 434 6.57 -14.37 -20.49
CA ASP A 434 5.68 -13.41 -21.15
C ASP A 434 4.71 -12.68 -20.19
N ASP A 435 4.57 -13.12 -18.94
CA ASP A 435 3.85 -12.44 -17.86
C ASP A 435 4.71 -11.39 -17.14
N TYR A 436 5.96 -11.22 -17.55
CA TYR A 436 6.91 -10.25 -17.03
C TYR A 436 7.43 -9.31 -18.13
N CYS A 437 7.85 -8.10 -17.74
CA CYS A 437 8.44 -7.13 -18.64
C CYS A 437 9.44 -6.24 -17.91
N TRP A 438 10.54 -5.89 -18.56
CA TRP A 438 11.48 -4.88 -18.07
C TRP A 438 10.97 -3.49 -18.43
N VAL A 439 10.76 -2.66 -17.41
CA VAL A 439 10.15 -1.33 -17.53
C VAL A 439 10.95 -0.33 -16.70
N THR A 440 11.16 0.89 -17.18
CA THR A 440 11.85 1.93 -16.39
C THR A 440 10.91 2.53 -15.33
N ALA A 441 11.49 3.14 -14.30
CA ALA A 441 10.71 3.84 -13.28
C ALA A 441 9.89 4.99 -13.89
N HIS A 442 10.47 5.73 -14.85
CA HIS A 442 9.78 6.80 -15.57
C HIS A 442 8.55 6.27 -16.33
N GLN A 443 8.66 5.12 -16.99
CA GLN A 443 7.52 4.52 -17.70
C GLN A 443 6.37 4.20 -16.73
N LEU A 444 6.65 3.61 -15.57
CA LEU A 444 5.62 3.36 -14.55
C LEU A 444 5.03 4.66 -14.01
N THR A 445 5.84 5.68 -13.70
CA THR A 445 5.34 6.99 -13.26
C THR A 445 4.46 7.67 -14.32
N ARG A 446 4.74 7.49 -15.61
CA ARG A 446 3.88 7.97 -16.70
C ARG A 446 2.53 7.26 -16.70
N LEU A 447 2.51 5.94 -16.45
CA LEU A 447 1.28 5.16 -16.36
C LEU A 447 0.46 5.50 -15.11
N LEU A 448 1.08 5.99 -14.03
CA LEU A 448 0.38 6.48 -12.82
C LEU A 448 -0.48 7.72 -13.03
N ARG A 449 -0.37 8.39 -14.19
CA ARG A 449 -1.33 9.43 -14.61
C ARG A 449 -2.69 8.84 -15.00
N HIS A 450 -2.77 7.52 -15.10
CA HIS A 450 -3.98 6.76 -15.39
C HIS A 450 -4.22 5.72 -14.28
N GLY A 451 -5.49 5.37 -14.07
CA GLY A 451 -5.83 4.23 -13.22
C GLY A 451 -5.61 2.90 -13.95
N TYR A 452 -5.60 1.80 -13.19
CA TYR A 452 -5.64 0.41 -13.72
C TYR A 452 -4.39 -0.08 -14.44
N TYR A 453 -3.26 0.60 -14.24
CA TYR A 453 -1.97 0.16 -14.77
C TYR A 453 -1.05 -0.37 -13.69
N VAL A 454 -0.95 0.28 -12.53
CA VAL A 454 0.07 -0.04 -11.52
C VAL A 454 -0.58 -0.25 -10.16
N ASN A 455 -0.41 -1.45 -9.60
CA ASN A 455 -1.04 -1.82 -8.34
C ASN A 455 -0.40 -1.12 -7.13
N VAL A 456 -1.08 -1.17 -5.98
CA VAL A 456 -0.67 -0.43 -4.77
C VAL A 456 0.68 -0.87 -4.21
N GLU A 457 1.04 -2.13 -4.38
CA GLU A 457 2.34 -2.67 -3.98
C GLU A 457 3.47 -2.12 -4.84
N ALA A 458 3.29 -2.07 -6.17
CA ALA A 458 4.24 -1.45 -7.08
C ALA A 458 4.34 0.06 -6.84
N ARG A 459 3.22 0.75 -6.55
CA ARG A 459 3.24 2.17 -6.16
C ARG A 459 4.06 2.39 -4.88
N SER A 460 3.90 1.54 -3.88
CA SER A 460 4.70 1.62 -2.66
C SER A 460 6.20 1.48 -2.94
N LEU A 461 6.61 0.51 -3.76
CA LEU A 461 8.03 0.37 -4.17
C LEU A 461 8.52 1.56 -5.00
N LEU A 462 7.69 2.13 -5.89
CA LEU A 462 8.03 3.33 -6.66
C LEU A 462 8.25 4.55 -5.77
N ALA A 463 7.46 4.73 -4.71
CA ALA A 463 7.74 5.76 -3.72
C ALA A 463 9.08 5.48 -3.01
N CYS A 464 9.34 4.23 -2.63
CA CYS A 464 10.60 3.85 -1.96
C CYS A 464 11.85 4.01 -2.84
N LEU A 465 11.74 3.92 -4.17
CA LEU A 465 12.83 4.27 -5.09
C LEU A 465 13.30 5.72 -4.95
N GLN A 466 12.44 6.62 -4.45
CA GLN A 466 12.78 8.04 -4.27
C GLN A 466 13.47 8.32 -2.91
N SER A 467 13.76 7.28 -2.12
CA SER A 467 14.31 7.42 -0.76
C SER A 467 15.84 7.60 -0.67
N TRP A 468 16.52 7.78 -1.81
CA TRP A 468 17.97 7.97 -1.94
C TRP A 468 18.33 9.44 -2.06
#